data_AF-A0A5N5TNA8-F1
#
_entry.id   AF-A0A5N5TNA8-F1
#
_cell.length_a   1.000
_cell.length_b   1.000
_cell.length_c   1.000
_cell.angle_alpha   90.00
_cell.angle_beta   90.00
_cell.angle_gamma   90.00
#
_symmetry.space_group_name_H-M   'P 1'
#
loop_
_entity.id
_entity.type
_entity.pdbx_description
1 polymer ?
#
loop_
_entity_poly.entity_id
_entity_poly.type
_entity_poly.pdbx_seq_one_letter_code
_entity_poly.pdbx_strand_id
1 'polypeptide(L)'
;MPYFSSYWNSVFELYVLITTSNNPDIMMPAFDLSSWYVLFFMVFITLCFFIYMNIILAVIYNNYRKHLKNEVKKSIVSKRSQLSKAFDMVYTYRGMRKVVTKKIFYELMEALPTKRRRRDFLKLADLLNVEVMEVTHNNSFCVKNFPFIYNSKYSVHIQKAVKNIFVIFLIY
;
A
#
# COMPACT_ATOMS: atom_id res chain seq x y z
N MET A 1 7.36 -47.98 -35.26
CA MET A 1 6.63 -46.84 -35.86
C MET A 1 7.65 -45.84 -36.36
N PRO A 2 7.38 -45.12 -37.46
CA PRO A 2 8.36 -44.19 -38.03
C PRO A 2 8.52 -42.97 -37.09
N TYR A 3 9.75 -42.81 -36.58
CA TYR A 3 10.18 -41.73 -35.69
C TYR A 3 10.15 -40.40 -36.45
N PHE A 4 9.52 -39.37 -35.90
CA PHE A 4 9.29 -38.06 -36.55
C PHE A 4 8.75 -38.14 -37.99
N SER A 5 7.73 -38.99 -38.20
CA SER A 5 7.15 -39.21 -39.53
C SER A 5 6.27 -38.08 -40.05
N SER A 6 5.58 -37.38 -39.16
CA SER A 6 4.69 -36.29 -39.49
C SER A 6 5.17 -35.01 -38.80
N TYR A 7 5.17 -33.90 -39.53
CA TYR A 7 5.56 -32.60 -39.00
C TYR A 7 4.81 -32.25 -37.71
N TRP A 8 3.48 -32.41 -37.70
CA TRP A 8 2.64 -32.08 -36.54
C TRP A 8 2.91 -32.96 -35.32
N ASN A 9 3.10 -34.27 -35.53
CA ASN A 9 3.46 -35.18 -34.45
C ASN A 9 4.84 -34.82 -33.89
N SER A 10 5.79 -34.47 -34.75
CA SER A 10 7.14 -34.07 -34.36
C SER A 10 7.14 -32.78 -33.53
N VAL A 11 6.37 -31.77 -33.95
CA VAL A 11 6.20 -30.53 -33.20
C VAL A 11 5.55 -30.79 -31.83
N PHE A 12 4.55 -31.68 -31.79
CA PHE A 12 3.90 -32.04 -30.52
C PHE A 12 4.85 -32.77 -29.57
N GLU A 13 5.61 -33.75 -30.06
CA GLU A 13 6.62 -34.49 -29.28
C GLU A 13 7.71 -33.55 -28.75
N LEU A 14 8.17 -32.59 -29.56
CA LEU A 14 9.12 -31.57 -29.13
C LEU A 14 8.51 -30.56 -28.14
N TYR A 15 7.22 -30.23 -28.27
CA TYR A 15 6.52 -29.41 -27.29
C TYR A 15 6.42 -30.09 -25.92
N VAL A 16 6.09 -31.39 -25.89
CA VAL A 16 6.12 -32.20 -24.64
C VAL A 16 7.54 -32.31 -24.08
N LEU A 17 8.56 -32.25 -24.95
CA LEU A 17 9.96 -32.19 -24.52
C LEU A 17 10.34 -30.86 -23.87
N ILE A 18 9.77 -29.74 -24.30
CA ILE A 18 9.96 -28.43 -23.63
C ILE A 18 9.51 -28.50 -22.17
N THR A 19 8.51 -29.31 -21.84
CA THR A 19 8.05 -29.55 -20.45
C THR A 19 8.77 -30.72 -19.78
N THR A 20 9.80 -31.30 -20.41
CA THR A 20 10.60 -32.44 -19.92
C THR A 20 9.80 -33.70 -19.59
N SER A 21 8.56 -33.81 -20.07
CA SER A 21 7.66 -34.91 -19.68
C SER A 21 7.95 -36.23 -20.40
N ASN A 22 8.69 -36.20 -21.50
CA ASN A 22 9.00 -37.36 -22.34
C ASN A 22 10.51 -37.61 -22.48
N ASN A 23 11.33 -37.03 -21.59
CA ASN A 23 12.78 -37.24 -21.55
C ASN A 23 13.13 -38.40 -20.59
N PRO A 24 14.00 -39.38 -20.94
CA PRO A 24 14.78 -39.52 -22.17
C PRO A 24 14.09 -40.31 -23.29
N ASP A 25 12.86 -40.77 -23.09
CA ASP A 25 12.19 -41.70 -24.00
C ASP A 25 12.11 -41.20 -25.45
N ILE A 26 11.94 -39.88 -25.65
CA ILE A 26 11.94 -39.28 -26.98
C ILE A 26 13.30 -39.35 -27.68
N MET A 27 14.43 -39.36 -26.96
CA MET A 27 15.77 -39.40 -27.55
C MET A 27 16.28 -40.82 -27.80
N MET A 28 15.76 -41.82 -27.08
CA MET A 28 16.25 -43.20 -27.14
C MET A 28 16.27 -43.79 -28.56
N PRO A 29 15.19 -43.67 -29.37
CA PRO A 29 15.19 -44.20 -30.73
C PRO A 29 16.24 -43.55 -31.65
N ALA A 30 16.56 -42.26 -31.41
CA ALA A 30 17.58 -41.55 -32.18
C ALA A 30 19.00 -41.93 -31.73
N PHE A 31 19.19 -42.15 -30.43
CA PHE A 31 20.46 -42.59 -29.86
C PHE A 31 20.85 -43.98 -30.35
N ASP A 32 19.88 -44.90 -30.43
CA ASP A 32 20.09 -46.27 -30.92
C ASP A 32 20.54 -46.29 -32.41
N LEU A 33 20.20 -45.25 -33.19
CA LEU A 33 20.69 -45.07 -34.56
C LEU A 33 22.10 -44.48 -34.61
N SER A 34 22.34 -43.41 -33.84
CA SER A 34 23.67 -42.80 -33.69
C SER A 34 23.73 -41.90 -32.47
N SER A 35 24.80 -42.01 -31.68
CA SER A 35 25.02 -41.14 -30.51
C SER A 35 25.14 -39.64 -30.88
N TRP A 36 25.46 -39.30 -32.13
CA TRP A 36 25.54 -37.91 -32.58
C TRP A 36 24.21 -37.17 -32.56
N TYR A 37 23.09 -37.87 -32.74
CA TYR A 37 21.76 -37.25 -32.74
C TYR A 37 21.35 -36.71 -31.37
N VAL A 38 21.96 -37.17 -30.26
CA VAL A 38 21.71 -36.64 -28.91
C VAL A 38 22.12 -35.17 -28.78
N LEU A 39 23.11 -34.72 -29.56
CA LEU A 39 23.53 -33.32 -29.53
C LEU A 39 22.39 -32.36 -29.91
N PHE A 40 21.53 -32.76 -30.85
CA PHE A 40 20.36 -31.97 -31.22
C PHE A 40 19.44 -31.74 -30.01
N PHE A 41 19.12 -32.80 -29.27
CA PHE A 41 18.26 -32.74 -28.08
C PHE A 41 18.90 -31.94 -26.95
N MET A 42 20.21 -32.11 -26.73
CA MET A 42 20.93 -31.35 -25.71
C MET A 42 20.90 -29.84 -25.99
N VAL A 43 21.16 -29.44 -27.23
CA VAL A 43 21.11 -28.03 -27.63
C VAL A 43 19.68 -27.50 -27.54
N PHE A 44 18.69 -28.26 -28.02
CA PHE A 44 17.28 -27.89 -27.97
C PHE A 44 16.81 -27.67 -26.53
N ILE A 45 17.03 -28.63 -25.62
CA ILE A 45 16.64 -28.53 -24.21
C ILE A 45 17.32 -27.34 -23.55
N THR A 46 18.62 -27.14 -23.80
CA THR A 46 19.39 -26.01 -23.25
C THR A 46 18.79 -24.67 -23.70
N LEU A 47 18.54 -24.50 -25.00
CA LEU A 47 17.95 -23.27 -25.54
C LEU A 47 16.52 -23.04 -25.01
N CYS A 48 15.69 -24.06 -24.97
CA CYS A 48 14.32 -23.95 -24.44
C CYS A 48 14.32 -23.61 -22.94
N PHE A 49 15.18 -24.25 -22.14
CA PHE A 49 15.21 -23.99 -20.70
C PHE A 49 15.77 -22.60 -20.38
N PHE A 50 16.85 -22.17 -21.03
CA PHE A 50 17.47 -20.87 -20.73
C PHE A 50 16.79 -19.69 -21.42
N ILE A 51 16.19 -19.86 -22.60
CA ILE A 51 15.59 -18.73 -23.32
C ILE A 51 14.08 -18.71 -23.09
N TYR A 52 13.38 -19.80 -23.44
CA TYR A 52 11.92 -19.82 -23.41
C TYR A 52 11.36 -19.68 -21.99
N MET A 53 11.85 -20.46 -21.02
CA MET A 53 11.37 -20.35 -19.64
C MET A 53 11.69 -18.99 -19.02
N ASN A 54 12.87 -18.42 -19.30
CA ASN A 54 13.26 -17.11 -18.77
C ASN A 54 12.43 -15.96 -19.37
N ILE A 55 12.10 -16.02 -20.68
CA ILE A 55 11.23 -15.03 -21.31
C ILE A 55 9.82 -15.10 -20.72
N ILE A 56 9.25 -16.32 -20.58
CA ILE A 56 7.93 -16.51 -19.96
C ILE A 56 7.91 -15.95 -18.55
N LEU A 57 8.91 -16.30 -17.73
CA LEU A 57 9.02 -15.83 -16.37
C LEU A 57 9.08 -14.30 -16.31
N ALA A 58 9.87 -13.66 -17.18
CA ALA A 58 9.98 -12.21 -17.25
C ALA A 58 8.63 -11.55 -17.59
N VAL A 59 7.88 -12.09 -18.56
CA VAL A 59 6.56 -11.57 -18.95
C VAL A 59 5.55 -11.74 -17.82
N ILE A 60 5.46 -12.93 -17.21
CA ILE A 60 4.55 -13.19 -16.09
C ILE A 60 4.87 -12.28 -14.91
N TYR A 61 6.16 -12.14 -14.57
CA TYR A 61 6.61 -11.30 -13.48
C TYR A 61 6.27 -9.82 -13.70
N ASN A 62 6.50 -9.30 -14.90
CA ASN A 62 6.19 -7.91 -15.24
C ASN A 62 4.68 -7.63 -15.13
N ASN A 63 3.85 -8.54 -15.63
CA ASN A 63 2.40 -8.44 -15.50
C ASN A 63 1.94 -8.54 -14.04
N TYR A 64 2.49 -9.48 -13.28
CA TYR A 64 2.21 -9.64 -11.86
C TYR A 64 2.56 -8.38 -11.06
N ARG A 65 3.76 -7.82 -11.26
CA ARG A 65 4.20 -6.59 -10.59
C ARG A 65 3.33 -5.39 -10.95
N LYS A 66 2.92 -5.27 -12.22
CA LYS A 66 1.99 -4.23 -12.68
C LYS A 66 0.64 -4.35 -11.99
N HIS A 67 0.07 -5.56 -11.94
CA HIS A 67 -1.19 -5.82 -11.27
C HIS A 67 -1.11 -5.55 -9.77
N LEU A 68 -0.07 -6.06 -9.10
CA LEU A 68 0.15 -5.84 -7.68
C LEU A 68 0.28 -4.35 -7.33
N LYS A 69 1.02 -3.57 -8.13
CA LYS A 69 1.14 -2.13 -7.95
C LYS A 69 -0.22 -1.43 -8.04
N ASN A 70 -1.05 -1.84 -8.99
CA ASN A 70 -2.40 -1.28 -9.16
C ASN A 70 -3.30 -1.63 -7.98
N GLU A 71 -3.27 -2.88 -7.51
CA GLU A 71 -4.05 -3.31 -6.34
C GLU A 71 -3.62 -2.58 -5.06
N VAL A 72 -2.32 -2.44 -4.82
CA VAL A 72 -1.80 -1.67 -3.68
C VAL A 72 -2.24 -0.20 -3.78
N LYS A 73 -2.12 0.41 -4.96
CA LYS A 73 -2.57 1.80 -5.18
C LYS A 73 -4.07 1.94 -4.92
N LYS A 74 -4.90 1.04 -5.45
CA LYS A 74 -6.35 1.02 -5.25
C LYS A 74 -6.71 0.86 -3.78
N SER A 75 -6.02 -0.02 -3.06
CA SER A 75 -6.18 -0.20 -1.61
C SER A 75 -5.87 1.09 -0.84
N ILE A 76 -4.76 1.76 -1.14
CA ILE A 76 -4.38 3.02 -0.48
C ILE A 76 -5.39 4.13 -0.78
N VAL A 77 -5.81 4.28 -2.04
CA VAL A 77 -6.81 5.30 -2.44
C VAL A 77 -8.15 5.04 -1.75
N SER A 78 -8.61 3.79 -1.71
CA SER A 78 -9.84 3.42 -1.01
C SER A 78 -9.77 3.74 0.48
N LYS A 79 -8.67 3.37 1.15
CA LYS A 79 -8.43 3.70 2.57
C LYS A 79 -8.43 5.21 2.81
N ARG A 80 -7.75 5.99 1.96
CA ARG A 80 -7.73 7.45 2.05
C ARG A 80 -9.13 8.05 1.88
N SER A 81 -9.90 7.56 0.92
CA SER A 81 -11.27 8.02 0.67
C SER A 81 -12.19 7.71 1.85
N GLN A 82 -12.12 6.50 2.41
CA GLN A 82 -12.91 6.12 3.60
C GLN A 82 -12.53 6.96 4.82
N LEU A 83 -11.23 7.19 5.03
CA LEU A 83 -10.72 8.00 6.12
C LEU A 83 -11.13 9.47 5.99
N SER A 84 -11.07 10.04 4.78
CA SER A 84 -11.59 11.39 4.50
C SER A 84 -13.07 11.49 4.83
N LYS A 85 -13.88 10.52 4.40
CA LYS A 85 -15.33 10.49 4.70
C LYS A 85 -15.59 10.37 6.20
N ALA A 86 -14.83 9.54 6.90
CA ALA A 86 -14.95 9.40 8.36
C ALA A 86 -14.58 10.72 9.07
N PHE A 87 -13.53 11.41 8.63
CA PHE A 87 -13.18 12.73 9.16
C PHE A 87 -14.24 13.77 8.84
N ASP A 88 -14.83 13.74 7.63
CA ASP A 88 -15.96 14.59 7.25
C ASP A 88 -17.23 14.33 8.11
N MET A 89 -17.34 13.20 8.82
CA MET A 89 -18.45 12.96 9.76
C MET A 89 -18.17 13.50 11.17
N VAL A 90 -16.90 13.63 11.54
CA VAL A 90 -16.47 13.83 12.94
C VAL A 90 -15.88 15.22 13.19
N TYR A 91 -15.52 15.95 12.13
CA TYR A 91 -14.96 17.28 12.27
C TYR A 91 -15.94 18.26 12.90
N THR A 92 -15.40 19.25 13.59
CA THR A 92 -16.14 20.39 14.11
C THR A 92 -15.62 21.67 13.46
N TYR A 93 -16.49 22.64 13.25
CA TYR A 93 -16.07 23.96 12.78
C TYR A 93 -15.60 24.80 13.96
N ARG A 94 -14.36 25.30 13.89
CA ARG A 94 -13.85 26.32 14.81
C ARG A 94 -13.43 27.53 13.97
N GLY A 95 -14.34 28.49 13.84
CA GLY A 95 -14.20 29.59 12.87
C GLY A 95 -14.33 29.07 11.44
N MET A 96 -13.38 29.40 10.56
CA MET A 96 -13.35 28.96 9.16
C MET A 96 -12.61 27.63 8.92
N ARG A 97 -12.10 26.97 9.97
CA ARG A 97 -11.30 25.74 9.85
C ARG A 97 -12.08 24.51 10.32
N LYS A 98 -11.91 23.40 9.60
CA LYS A 98 -12.36 22.06 10.01
C LYS A 98 -11.30 21.47 10.94
N VAL A 99 -11.65 21.20 12.19
CA VAL A 99 -10.72 20.66 13.19
C VAL A 99 -11.29 19.43 13.87
N VAL A 100 -10.42 18.49 14.22
CA VAL A 100 -10.78 17.29 14.98
C VAL A 100 -10.30 17.44 16.41
N THR A 101 -11.21 17.26 17.36
CA THR A 101 -10.92 17.34 18.80
C THR A 101 -10.00 16.19 19.24
N LYS A 102 -8.96 16.50 20.05
CA LYS A 102 -8.05 15.48 20.60
C LYS A 102 -8.76 14.31 21.28
N LYS A 103 -9.82 14.56 22.05
CA LYS A 103 -10.60 13.49 22.71
C LYS A 103 -11.10 12.44 21.71
N ILE A 104 -11.74 12.90 20.63
CA ILE A 104 -12.28 12.02 19.60
C ILE A 104 -11.14 11.31 18.85
N PHE A 105 -10.03 12.00 18.60
CA PHE A 105 -8.85 11.39 17.99
C PHE A 105 -8.27 10.25 18.84
N TYR A 106 -8.20 10.41 20.17
CA TYR A 106 -7.76 9.35 21.07
C TYR A 106 -8.74 8.18 21.12
N GLU A 107 -10.06 8.45 21.19
CA GLU A 107 -11.10 7.41 21.12
C GLU A 107 -11.01 6.59 19.83
N LEU A 108 -10.79 7.26 18.68
CA LEU A 108 -10.57 6.59 17.39
C LEU A 108 -9.29 5.74 17.39
N MET A 109 -8.21 6.23 18.01
CA MET A 109 -6.94 5.50 18.11
C MET A 109 -7.03 4.27 19.04
N GLU A 110 -7.85 4.37 20.08
CA GLU A 110 -8.14 3.27 21.00
C GLU A 110 -9.02 2.20 20.35
N ALA A 111 -10.01 2.62 19.56
CA ALA A 111 -10.86 1.71 18.77
C ALA A 111 -10.08 0.88 17.74
N LEU A 112 -8.83 1.25 17.41
CA LEU A 112 -7.95 0.48 16.52
C LEU A 112 -7.22 -0.64 17.28
N PRO A 113 -7.58 -1.92 17.05
CA PRO A 113 -7.14 -3.04 17.89
C PRO A 113 -5.65 -3.40 17.73
N THR A 114 -4.96 -2.89 16.70
CA THR A 114 -3.57 -3.29 16.40
C THR A 114 -2.65 -2.08 16.26
N LYS A 115 -1.42 -2.19 16.79
CA LYS A 115 -0.37 -1.17 16.62
C LYS A 115 -0.07 -0.86 15.15
N ARG A 116 -0.16 -1.87 14.26
CA ARG A 116 0.03 -1.70 12.81
C ARG A 116 -1.04 -0.78 12.22
N ARG A 117 -2.33 -1.03 12.48
CA ARG A 117 -3.43 -0.19 12.00
C ARG A 117 -3.34 1.25 12.52
N ARG A 118 -2.90 1.45 13.77
CA ARG A 118 -2.65 2.79 14.33
C ARG A 118 -1.57 3.54 13.55
N ARG A 119 -0.43 2.91 13.24
CA ARG A 119 0.61 3.55 12.41
C ARG A 119 0.12 3.87 11.00
N ASP A 120 -0.64 2.97 10.38
CA ASP A 120 -1.19 3.19 9.04
C ASP A 120 -2.23 4.33 9.04
N PHE A 121 -3.05 4.42 10.08
CA PHE A 121 -3.99 5.52 10.29
C PHE A 121 -3.27 6.86 10.47
N LEU A 122 -2.25 6.93 11.33
CA LEU A 122 -1.47 8.15 11.54
C LEU A 122 -0.83 8.64 10.24
N LYS A 123 -0.20 7.74 9.47
CA LYS A 123 0.36 8.08 8.14
C LYS A 123 -0.70 8.65 7.19
N LEU A 124 -1.91 8.08 7.19
CA LEU A 124 -3.00 8.55 6.34
C LEU A 124 -3.59 9.88 6.81
N ALA A 125 -3.68 10.10 8.12
CA ALA A 125 -4.13 11.34 8.73
C ALA A 125 -3.13 12.48 8.47
N ASP A 126 -1.83 12.22 8.60
CA ASP A 126 -0.76 13.16 8.24
C ASP A 126 -0.83 13.53 6.75
N LEU A 127 -1.05 12.56 5.87
CA LEU A 127 -1.26 12.79 4.42
C LEU A 127 -2.53 13.59 4.10
N LEU A 128 -3.50 13.62 5.01
CA LEU A 128 -4.69 14.46 4.88
C LEU A 128 -4.51 15.86 5.49
N ASN A 129 -3.35 16.14 6.12
CA ASN A 129 -3.08 17.38 6.85
C ASN A 129 -4.19 17.73 7.86
N VAL A 130 -4.66 16.72 8.62
CA VAL A 130 -5.72 16.94 9.62
C VAL A 130 -5.16 17.76 10.78
N GLU A 131 -5.57 19.02 10.89
CA GLU A 131 -5.26 19.86 12.06
C GLU A 131 -6.00 19.30 13.28
N VAL A 132 -5.30 18.51 14.10
CA VAL A 132 -5.80 18.05 15.40
C VAL A 132 -5.62 19.17 16.41
N MET A 133 -6.69 19.92 16.68
CA MET A 133 -6.65 20.97 17.69
C MET A 133 -7.03 20.44 19.08
N GLU A 134 -6.32 20.93 20.10
CA GLU A 134 -6.83 20.86 21.45
C GLU A 134 -8.10 21.72 21.54
N VAL A 135 -9.23 21.06 21.76
CA VAL A 135 -10.38 21.74 22.34
C VAL A 135 -10.01 21.96 23.81
N THR A 136 -9.28 23.04 24.05
CA THR A 136 -9.23 23.66 25.38
C THR A 136 -10.64 24.18 25.66
N HIS A 137 -11.50 23.30 26.16
CA HIS A 137 -12.63 23.71 27.00
C HIS A 137 -12.06 24.21 28.33
N ASN A 138 -11.23 25.25 28.27
CA ASN A 138 -10.74 25.91 29.45
C ASN A 138 -11.75 26.99 29.81
N ASN A 139 -12.90 26.58 30.34
CA ASN A 139 -13.40 27.34 31.48
C ASN A 139 -12.37 27.09 32.57
N SER A 140 -11.30 27.88 32.54
CA SER A 140 -10.15 27.75 33.42
C SER A 140 -10.67 27.62 34.84
N PHE A 141 -10.01 26.83 35.69
CA PHE A 141 -10.41 26.66 37.09
C PHE A 141 -10.75 28.01 37.76
N CYS A 142 -9.99 29.06 37.44
CA CYS A 142 -10.22 30.45 37.88
C CYS A 142 -11.53 31.09 37.37
N VAL A 143 -11.99 30.77 36.16
CA VAL A 143 -13.29 31.22 35.61
C VAL A 143 -14.44 30.60 36.40
N LYS A 144 -14.27 29.35 36.84
CA LYS A 144 -15.31 28.60 37.56
C LYS A 144 -15.38 28.97 39.04
N ASN A 145 -14.23 29.14 39.71
CA ASN A 145 -14.17 29.48 41.13
C ASN A 145 -14.28 30.99 41.40
N PHE A 146 -13.83 31.86 40.48
CA PHE A 146 -13.79 33.31 40.68
C PHE A 146 -14.27 34.08 39.44
N PRO A 147 -15.56 33.98 39.09
CA PRO A 147 -16.12 34.64 37.91
C PRO A 147 -15.98 36.17 37.97
N PHE A 148 -16.05 36.77 39.16
CA PHE A 148 -15.93 38.22 39.36
C PHE A 148 -14.52 38.75 39.05
N ILE A 149 -13.48 38.01 39.41
CA ILE A 149 -12.08 38.42 39.22
C ILE A 149 -11.69 38.25 37.74
N TYR A 150 -12.15 37.17 37.12
CA TYR A 150 -11.89 36.88 35.70
C TYR A 150 -12.55 37.90 34.76
N ASN A 151 -13.72 38.41 35.12
CA ASN A 151 -14.45 39.41 34.33
C ASN A 151 -14.11 40.86 34.70
N SER A 152 -13.07 41.08 35.51
CA SER A 152 -12.59 42.41 35.86
C SER A 152 -11.93 43.12 34.66
N LYS A 153 -12.01 44.45 34.61
CA LYS A 153 -11.46 45.26 33.51
C LYS A 153 -9.97 45.01 33.26
N TYR A 154 -9.20 44.78 34.32
CA TYR A 154 -7.77 44.48 34.24
C TYR A 154 -7.49 43.07 33.69
N SER A 155 -8.26 42.06 34.13
CA SER A 155 -8.10 40.69 33.62
C SER A 155 -8.43 40.62 32.13
N VAL A 156 -9.48 41.31 31.67
CA VAL A 156 -9.86 41.35 30.25
C VAL A 156 -8.77 42.01 29.38
N HIS A 157 -8.07 43.02 29.93
CA HIS A 157 -6.95 43.66 29.23
C HIS A 157 -5.75 42.70 29.08
N ILE A 158 -5.40 41.98 30.15
CA ILE A 158 -4.35 40.95 30.12
C ILE A 158 -4.72 39.81 29.17
N GLN A 159 -5.98 39.38 29.15
CA GLN A 159 -6.47 38.36 28.21
C GLN A 159 -6.34 38.79 26.74
N LYS A 160 -6.59 40.07 26.43
CA LYS A 160 -6.37 40.62 25.08
C LYS A 160 -4.88 40.64 24.71
N ALA A 161 -4.01 41.00 25.63
CA ALA A 161 -2.56 41.01 25.41
C ALA A 161 -2.00 39.60 25.18
N VAL A 162 -2.41 38.62 26.01
CA VAL A 162 -1.95 37.22 25.89
C VAL A 162 -2.47 36.58 24.60
N LYS A 163 -3.71 36.85 24.18
CA LYS A 163 -4.24 36.36 22.90
C LYS A 163 -3.45 36.90 21.70
N ASN A 164 -3.07 38.18 21.72
CA ASN A 164 -2.24 38.75 20.66
C ASN A 164 -0.82 38.15 20.64
N ILE A 165 -0.22 37.92 21.81
CA ILE A 165 1.10 37.27 21.92
C ILE A 165 1.06 35.82 21.42
N PHE A 166 0.02 35.06 21.78
CA PHE A 166 -0.10 33.66 21.36
C PHE A 166 -0.38 33.50 19.86
N VAL A 167 -1.08 34.46 19.25
CA VAL A 167 -1.30 34.48 17.79
C VAL A 167 0.00 34.75 17.03
N ILE A 168 0.91 35.57 17.57
CA ILE A 168 2.23 35.82 16.96
C ILE A 168 3.12 34.57 17.02
N PHE A 169 3.05 33.78 18.10
CA PHE A 169 3.88 32.59 18.29
C PHE A 169 3.42 31.34 17.51
N LEU A 170 2.21 31.37 16.94
CA LEU A 170 1.64 30.25 16.16
C LEU A 170 1.84 30.45 14.64
N ILE A 171 2.33 31.62 14.22
CA ILE A 171 2.60 32.00 12.83
C ILE A 171 4.11 31.85 12.48
N TYR A 172 4.97 31.70 13.47
CA TYR A 172 6.40 31.35 13.33
C TYR A 172 6.64 29.92 13.81
#